data_AF-A0A4U0UG31-F1
#
_entry.id   AF-A0A4U0UG31-F1
#
_cell.length_a   1.000
_cell.length_b   1.000
_cell.length_c   1.000
_cell.angle_alpha   90.00
_cell.angle_beta   90.00
_cell.angle_gamma   90.00
#
_symmetry.space_group_name_H-M   'P 1'
#
loop_
_entity.id
_entity.type
_entity.pdbx_description
1 polymer ?
#
loop_
_entity_poly.entity_id
_entity_poly.type
_entity_poly.pdbx_seq_one_letter_code
_entity_poly.pdbx_strand_id
1 'polypeptide(L)'
;MVSCRPVQQAQILSSFLELHFPSKAAKADLAHRRSWLLGLPEVDLAEAPLLRNAVDTVCYAHLGSQQKDNRLQQEARHSYGRVLCGLMQELERPRNRHDPKHITAAMMLLCLYDDALPQPQSAVSGWAAHYLGAQEFLRACGPTTLDLSVPFDRLIFMNLRVPSIFPGIARRRAVMLGQPEWIAFGQRNAQANHSLAVLYGSALQIPGVMEEAERLIDRRGTDQDLLALFTKIQQLQDSMHSWITTRSAMASYWGKHLTDVVYLSDSEAFDMTVEEQCVMESNTAFLSHYRFADYRMAQDFTLYLVFMMVLNCTLLRLLHYRPESGPHHLRRTAEDVGRDAFATASDMCRTIHCQSGFESQGIAGFIELLTALSQAFFEEIGAADKIGWCQTVRCATQLRMERLRSTQPKTLCRVGDLTEDFAAVGRFKMRDPMMSWSRRALADPAIGGCPVGRS
;
A
#
# COMPACT_ATOMS: atom_id res chain seq x y z
N MET A 1 43.85 -14.99 8.57
CA MET A 1 43.06 -14.62 7.38
C MET A 1 41.96 -13.66 7.82
N VAL A 2 42.02 -12.40 7.42
CA VAL A 2 40.94 -11.43 7.69
C VAL A 2 39.77 -11.81 6.78
N SER A 3 38.59 -12.01 7.35
CA SER A 3 37.38 -12.32 6.59
C SER A 3 37.02 -11.12 5.71
N CYS A 4 37.11 -11.25 4.38
CA CYS A 4 36.70 -10.20 3.44
C CYS A 4 35.16 -10.05 3.33
N ARG A 5 34.41 -10.92 4.01
CA ARG A 5 32.96 -11.01 3.91
C ARG A 5 32.21 -9.73 4.33
N PRO A 6 32.58 -9.03 5.43
CA PRO A 6 31.91 -7.78 5.80
C PRO A 6 32.09 -6.68 4.75
N VAL A 7 33.28 -6.59 4.14
CA VAL A 7 33.58 -5.61 3.08
C VAL A 7 32.73 -5.89 1.84
N GLN A 8 32.66 -7.17 1.42
CA GLN A 8 31.83 -7.57 0.28
C GLN A 8 30.34 -7.27 0.52
N GLN A 9 29.86 -7.54 1.73
CA GLN A 9 28.47 -7.28 2.09
C GLN A 9 28.13 -5.78 2.07
N ALA A 10 29.01 -4.93 2.63
CA ALA A 10 28.82 -3.48 2.57
C ALA A 10 28.79 -2.97 1.13
N GLN A 11 29.64 -3.51 0.24
CA GLN A 11 29.64 -3.18 -1.17
C GLN A 11 28.34 -3.59 -1.88
N ILE A 12 27.88 -4.83 -1.65
CA ILE A 12 26.64 -5.34 -2.23
C ILE A 12 25.42 -4.52 -1.79
N LEU A 13 25.33 -4.19 -0.49
CA LEU A 13 24.26 -3.33 0.03
C LEU A 13 24.33 -1.92 -0.57
N SER A 14 25.54 -1.34 -0.69
CA SER A 14 25.73 -0.04 -1.34
C SER A 14 25.27 -0.08 -2.80
N SER A 15 25.65 -1.10 -3.57
CA SER A 15 25.21 -1.27 -4.96
C SER A 15 23.69 -1.44 -5.08
N PHE A 16 23.07 -2.16 -4.15
CA PHE A 16 21.60 -2.26 -4.10
C PHE A 16 20.94 -0.90 -3.84
N LEU A 17 21.45 -0.12 -2.88
CA LEU A 17 20.93 1.22 -2.58
C LEU A 17 21.16 2.19 -3.75
N GLU A 18 22.29 2.11 -4.43
CA GLU A 18 22.56 2.93 -5.62
C GLU A 18 21.69 2.55 -6.82
N LEU A 19 21.39 1.26 -7.00
CA LEU A 19 20.48 0.79 -8.04
C LEU A 19 19.08 1.42 -7.88
N HIS A 20 18.52 1.39 -6.67
CA HIS A 20 17.17 1.88 -6.41
C HIS A 20 17.08 3.38 -6.13
N PHE A 21 18.19 3.99 -5.70
CA PHE A 21 18.26 5.40 -5.31
C PHE A 21 19.51 6.07 -5.91
N PRO A 22 19.61 6.18 -7.26
CA PRO A 22 20.84 6.60 -7.93
C PRO A 22 21.17 8.09 -7.74
N SER A 23 20.17 8.93 -7.46
CA SER A 23 20.34 10.38 -7.38
C SER A 23 20.35 10.91 -5.94
N LYS A 24 20.96 12.08 -5.72
CA LYS A 24 20.89 12.80 -4.43
C LYS A 24 19.44 13.08 -4.02
N ALA A 25 18.59 13.44 -4.98
CA ALA A 25 17.16 13.68 -4.75
C ALA A 25 16.45 12.40 -4.30
N ALA A 26 16.72 11.25 -4.93
CA ALA A 26 16.14 9.96 -4.54
C ALA A 26 16.59 9.53 -3.14
N LYS A 27 17.88 9.71 -2.81
CA LYS A 27 18.40 9.44 -1.46
C LYS A 27 17.80 10.39 -0.40
N ALA A 28 17.61 11.66 -0.75
CA ALA A 28 16.95 12.63 0.13
C ALA A 28 15.46 12.31 0.35
N ASP A 29 14.74 11.88 -0.70
CA ASP A 29 13.35 11.41 -0.59
C ASP A 29 13.26 10.16 0.30
N LEU A 30 14.18 9.22 0.14
CA LEU A 30 14.26 8.02 0.97
C LEU A 30 14.48 8.35 2.45
N ALA A 31 15.37 9.31 2.74
CA ALA A 31 15.61 9.81 4.09
C ALA A 31 14.41 10.57 4.65
N HIS A 32 13.74 11.38 3.81
CA HIS A 32 12.52 12.10 4.17
C HIS A 32 11.37 11.15 4.55
N ARG A 33 11.20 10.07 3.78
CA ARG A 33 10.28 8.97 4.08
C ARG A 33 10.73 8.08 5.25
N ARG A 34 11.92 8.34 5.80
CA ARG A 34 12.54 7.59 6.90
C ARG A 34 12.56 6.11 6.59
N SER A 35 13.01 5.75 5.39
CA SER A 35 13.13 4.35 5.04
C SER A 35 14.14 3.66 5.94
N TRP A 36 13.72 2.53 6.48
CA TRP A 36 14.55 1.65 7.30
C TRP A 36 15.72 1.04 6.53
N LEU A 37 15.68 1.00 5.19
CA LEU A 37 16.78 0.53 4.35
C LEU A 37 18.05 1.37 4.54
N LEU A 38 17.91 2.65 4.88
CA LEU A 38 19.03 3.54 5.17
C LEU A 38 19.70 3.25 6.52
N GLY A 39 19.01 2.56 7.44
CA GLY A 39 19.56 2.16 8.73
C GLY A 39 20.33 0.85 8.67
N LEU A 40 20.17 0.05 7.60
CA LEU A 40 20.84 -1.26 7.47
C LEU A 40 22.38 -1.19 7.54
N PRO A 41 23.06 -0.20 6.94
CA PRO A 41 24.52 -0.08 7.05
C PRO A 41 25.03 0.15 8.47
N GLU A 42 24.17 0.62 9.40
CA GLU A 42 24.52 0.88 10.80
C GLU A 42 24.35 -0.36 11.69
N VAL A 43 23.72 -1.43 11.18
CA VAL A 43 23.48 -2.66 11.93
C VAL A 43 24.69 -3.59 11.80
N ASP A 44 25.16 -4.13 12.94
CA ASP A 44 26.18 -5.17 12.93
C ASP A 44 25.59 -6.50 12.44
N LEU A 45 25.68 -6.73 11.13
CA LEU A 45 25.19 -7.96 10.49
C LEU A 45 26.01 -9.20 10.87
N ALA A 46 27.19 -9.06 11.49
CA ALA A 46 27.93 -10.21 12.00
C ALA A 46 27.18 -10.88 13.17
N GLU A 47 26.56 -10.06 14.02
CA GLU A 47 25.77 -10.49 15.18
C GLU A 47 24.32 -10.84 14.82
N ALA A 48 23.87 -10.49 13.60
CA ALA A 48 22.50 -10.73 13.13
C ALA A 48 22.47 -11.66 11.90
N PRO A 49 22.85 -12.95 12.00
CA PRO A 49 23.04 -13.84 10.85
C PRO A 49 21.77 -14.06 10.02
N LEU A 50 20.59 -14.04 10.66
CA LEU A 50 19.31 -14.13 9.96
C LEU A 50 19.05 -12.91 9.08
N LEU A 51 19.19 -11.70 9.67
CA LEU A 51 19.05 -10.44 8.96
C LEU A 51 20.09 -10.32 7.83
N ARG A 52 21.33 -10.75 8.11
CA ARG A 52 22.41 -10.84 7.13
C ARG A 52 22.01 -11.64 5.89
N ASN A 53 21.48 -12.84 6.08
CA ASN A 53 21.02 -13.68 4.97
C ASN A 53 19.87 -13.02 4.20
N ALA A 54 18.98 -12.28 4.88
CA ALA A 54 17.88 -11.56 4.22
C ALA A 54 18.39 -10.36 3.40
N VAL A 55 19.41 -9.65 3.87
CA VAL A 55 20.11 -8.60 3.10
C VAL A 55 20.73 -9.21 1.85
N ASP A 56 21.47 -10.31 2.01
CA ASP A 56 22.10 -11.03 0.89
C ASP A 56 21.05 -11.48 -0.14
N THR A 57 19.93 -12.06 0.32
CA THR A 57 18.81 -12.47 -0.56
C THR A 57 18.32 -11.34 -1.44
N VAL A 58 17.95 -10.21 -0.83
CA VAL A 58 17.35 -9.09 -1.58
C VAL A 58 18.37 -8.45 -2.50
N CYS A 59 19.60 -8.21 -2.02
CA CYS A 59 20.62 -7.57 -2.84
C CYS A 59 20.99 -8.44 -4.05
N TYR A 60 21.22 -9.74 -3.85
CA TYR A 60 21.54 -10.65 -4.95
C TYR A 60 20.39 -10.80 -5.95
N ALA A 61 19.14 -10.83 -5.50
CA ALA A 61 17.98 -10.93 -6.38
C ALA A 61 17.89 -9.72 -7.32
N HIS A 62 17.97 -8.51 -6.76
CA HIS A 62 17.80 -7.27 -7.51
C HIS A 62 19.00 -6.98 -8.41
N LEU A 63 20.24 -7.14 -7.91
CA LEU A 63 21.44 -6.98 -8.73
C LEU A 63 21.52 -8.05 -9.83
N GLY A 64 21.20 -9.31 -9.51
CA GLY A 64 21.18 -10.42 -10.47
C GLY A 64 20.12 -10.25 -11.55
N SER A 65 18.94 -9.74 -11.21
CA SER A 65 17.91 -9.39 -12.20
C SER A 65 18.37 -8.26 -13.12
N GLN A 66 18.91 -7.18 -12.55
CA GLN A 66 19.35 -6.01 -13.32
C GLN A 66 20.50 -6.36 -14.28
N GLN A 67 21.46 -7.14 -13.83
CA GLN A 67 22.65 -7.52 -14.59
C GLN A 67 22.42 -8.75 -15.47
N LYS A 68 21.24 -9.37 -15.39
CA LYS A 68 20.94 -10.67 -16.02
C LYS A 68 21.95 -11.75 -15.60
N ASP A 69 22.43 -11.71 -14.36
CA ASP A 69 23.38 -12.66 -13.81
C ASP A 69 22.66 -13.79 -13.06
N ASN A 70 22.58 -14.95 -13.72
CA ASN A 70 21.96 -16.16 -13.16
C ASN A 70 22.67 -16.67 -11.90
N ARG A 71 23.96 -16.37 -11.71
CA ARG A 71 24.72 -16.80 -10.52
C ARG A 71 24.24 -16.04 -9.29
N LEU A 72 24.06 -14.72 -9.41
CA LEU A 72 23.50 -13.91 -8.33
C LEU A 72 22.06 -14.32 -8.02
N GLN A 73 21.24 -14.61 -9.04
CA GLN A 73 19.89 -15.12 -8.82
C GLN A 73 19.88 -16.47 -8.08
N GLN A 74 20.81 -17.37 -8.42
CA GLN A 74 20.95 -18.65 -7.70
C GLN A 74 21.39 -18.43 -6.25
N GLU A 75 22.34 -17.53 -5.99
CA GLU A 75 22.75 -17.19 -4.62
C GLU A 75 21.62 -16.52 -3.82
N ALA A 76 20.79 -15.71 -4.47
CA ALA A 76 19.59 -15.15 -3.85
C ALA A 76 18.65 -16.25 -3.35
N ARG A 77 18.40 -17.28 -4.17
CA ARG A 77 17.56 -18.45 -3.81
C ARG A 77 18.16 -19.27 -2.68
N HIS A 78 19.48 -19.53 -2.73
CA HIS A 78 20.17 -20.21 -1.64
C HIS A 78 20.07 -19.42 -0.33
N SER A 79 20.30 -18.11 -0.39
CA SER A 79 20.18 -17.25 0.79
C SER A 79 18.75 -17.19 1.32
N TYR A 80 17.76 -17.13 0.43
CA TYR A 80 16.34 -17.17 0.81
C TYR A 80 16.00 -18.45 1.58
N GLY A 81 16.45 -19.62 1.10
CA GLY A 81 16.30 -20.89 1.82
C GLY A 81 16.92 -20.86 3.21
N ARG A 82 18.11 -20.24 3.37
CA ARG A 82 18.74 -20.05 4.69
C ARG A 82 17.92 -19.14 5.59
N VAL A 83 17.31 -18.06 5.08
CA VAL A 83 16.42 -17.20 5.87
C VAL A 83 15.20 -17.97 6.34
N LEU A 84 14.53 -18.72 5.46
CA LEU A 84 13.35 -19.51 5.84
C LEU A 84 13.67 -20.55 6.91
N CYS A 85 14.76 -21.31 6.75
CA CYS A 85 15.22 -22.26 7.76
C CYS A 85 15.56 -21.56 9.08
N GLY A 86 16.23 -20.41 9.01
CA GLY A 86 16.56 -19.60 10.18
C GLY A 86 15.32 -19.09 10.90
N LEU A 87 14.30 -18.62 10.17
CA LEU A 87 13.01 -18.19 10.74
C LEU A 87 12.32 -19.35 11.47
N MET A 88 12.29 -20.55 10.88
CA MET A 88 11.73 -21.73 11.54
C MET A 88 12.48 -22.07 12.83
N GLN A 89 13.81 -22.05 12.81
CA GLN A 89 14.63 -22.29 14.00
C GLN A 89 14.43 -21.22 15.07
N GLU A 90 14.29 -19.94 14.69
CA GLU A 90 13.96 -18.90 15.65
C GLU A 90 12.60 -19.16 16.29
N LEU A 91 11.56 -19.58 15.55
CA LEU A 91 10.25 -19.85 16.14
C LEU A 91 10.25 -21.02 17.14
N GLU A 92 11.20 -21.95 17.04
CA GLU A 92 11.36 -23.07 17.97
C GLU A 92 12.14 -22.71 19.24
N ARG A 93 12.87 -21.58 19.26
CA ARG A 93 13.70 -21.19 20.41
C ARG A 93 12.85 -20.61 21.55
N PRO A 94 13.33 -20.69 22.80
CA PRO A 94 12.72 -19.98 23.91
C PRO A 94 12.70 -18.47 23.68
N ARG A 95 11.56 -17.82 24.01
CA ARG A 95 11.31 -16.40 23.71
C ARG A 95 12.37 -15.41 24.16
N ASN A 96 13.06 -15.71 25.26
CA ASN A 96 14.11 -14.87 25.84
C ASN A 96 15.43 -14.88 25.06
N ARG A 97 15.55 -15.67 23.98
CA ARG A 97 16.74 -15.75 23.13
C ARG A 97 16.55 -15.14 21.75
N HIS A 98 15.36 -14.66 21.41
CA HIS A 98 15.15 -13.96 20.16
C HIS A 98 15.72 -12.55 20.24
N ASP A 99 16.16 -12.05 19.10
CA ASP A 99 16.20 -10.61 18.85
C ASP A 99 15.06 -10.25 17.89
N PRO A 100 13.87 -9.89 18.40
CA PRO A 100 12.70 -9.77 17.56
C PRO A 100 12.81 -8.67 16.51
N LYS A 101 13.64 -7.63 16.74
CA LYS A 101 13.85 -6.57 15.74
C LYS A 101 14.56 -7.12 14.50
N HIS A 102 15.55 -8.01 14.67
CA HIS A 102 16.26 -8.64 13.56
C HIS A 102 15.38 -9.63 12.80
N ILE A 103 14.55 -10.40 13.52
CA ILE A 103 13.59 -11.33 12.90
C ILE A 103 12.56 -10.55 12.08
N THR A 104 11.99 -9.49 12.67
CA THR A 104 11.03 -8.62 12.00
C THR A 104 11.64 -7.95 10.78
N ALA A 105 12.83 -7.36 10.91
CA ALA A 105 13.55 -6.73 9.81
C ALA A 105 13.88 -7.73 8.69
N ALA A 106 14.25 -8.97 9.03
CA ALA A 106 14.48 -10.01 8.04
C ALA A 106 13.20 -10.33 7.26
N MET A 107 12.05 -10.50 7.94
CA MET A 107 10.76 -10.71 7.27
C MET A 107 10.35 -9.51 6.40
N MET A 108 10.58 -8.28 6.87
CA MET A 108 10.34 -7.06 6.07
C MET A 108 11.22 -7.01 4.82
N LEU A 109 12.49 -7.47 4.89
CA LEU A 109 13.36 -7.56 3.72
C LEU A 109 12.82 -8.56 2.71
N LEU A 110 12.32 -9.72 3.18
CA LEU A 110 11.74 -10.72 2.29
C LEU A 110 10.49 -10.21 1.54
N CYS A 111 9.81 -9.16 2.02
CA CYS A 111 8.72 -8.51 1.26
C CYS A 111 9.22 -7.86 -0.05
N LEU A 112 10.51 -7.51 -0.11
CA LEU A 112 11.17 -6.93 -1.27
C LEU A 112 11.71 -8.00 -2.23
N TYR A 113 11.63 -9.28 -1.85
CA TYR A 113 12.04 -10.41 -2.66
C TYR A 113 10.85 -10.93 -3.47
N ASP A 114 10.97 -10.90 -4.80
CA ASP A 114 9.86 -11.22 -5.71
C ASP A 114 9.88 -12.66 -6.24
N ASP A 115 11.06 -13.28 -6.28
CA ASP A 115 11.26 -14.68 -6.67
C ASP A 115 10.80 -15.68 -5.59
N ALA A 116 10.12 -15.21 -4.54
CA ALA A 116 9.43 -16.08 -3.61
C ALA A 116 8.41 -16.89 -4.42
N LEU A 117 8.65 -18.20 -4.52
CA LEU A 117 7.85 -19.12 -5.32
C LEU A 117 6.36 -18.86 -5.08
N PRO A 118 5.57 -18.49 -6.12
CA PRO A 118 4.13 -18.41 -6.01
C PRO A 118 3.65 -19.77 -5.52
N GLN A 119 3.05 -19.83 -4.34
CA GLN A 119 2.42 -21.07 -3.90
C GLN A 119 1.17 -21.26 -4.77
N PRO A 120 1.07 -22.32 -5.59
CA PRO A 120 -0.02 -22.48 -6.56
C PRO A 120 -1.42 -22.50 -5.93
N GLN A 121 -1.49 -22.69 -4.61
CA GLN A 121 -2.73 -22.79 -3.83
C GLN A 121 -2.91 -21.63 -2.83
N SER A 122 -1.97 -20.67 -2.75
CA SER A 122 -2.08 -19.54 -1.84
C SER A 122 -2.81 -18.39 -2.51
N ALA A 123 -3.91 -17.94 -1.90
CA ALA A 123 -4.57 -16.68 -2.24
C ALA A 123 -3.76 -15.44 -1.83
N VAL A 124 -2.63 -15.62 -1.13
CA VAL A 124 -1.77 -14.54 -0.62
C VAL A 124 -0.44 -14.52 -1.39
N SER A 125 -0.09 -13.37 -1.95
CA SER A 125 1.20 -13.16 -2.61
C SER A 125 2.38 -13.39 -1.65
N GLY A 126 3.52 -13.85 -2.17
CA GLY A 126 4.69 -14.19 -1.34
C GLY A 126 5.16 -13.02 -0.46
N TRP A 127 5.15 -11.79 -0.99
CA TRP A 127 5.50 -10.61 -0.23
C TRP A 127 4.50 -10.32 0.90
N ALA A 128 3.20 -10.48 0.64
CA ALA A 128 2.16 -10.23 1.64
C ALA A 128 2.24 -11.27 2.76
N ALA A 129 2.60 -12.52 2.46
CA ALA A 129 2.80 -13.55 3.48
C ALA A 129 3.95 -13.18 4.45
N HIS A 130 5.08 -12.71 3.94
CA HIS A 130 6.20 -12.23 4.77
C HIS A 130 5.82 -11.03 5.63
N TYR A 131 5.04 -10.11 5.05
CA TYR A 131 4.58 -8.93 5.75
C TYR A 131 3.63 -9.26 6.91
N LEU A 132 2.65 -10.13 6.65
CA LEU A 132 1.72 -10.64 7.66
C LEU A 132 2.47 -11.43 8.74
N GLY A 133 3.44 -12.26 8.36
CA GLY A 133 4.31 -12.96 9.30
C GLY A 133 5.03 -12.01 10.25
N ALA A 134 5.57 -10.89 9.73
CA ALA A 134 6.22 -9.88 10.55
C ALA A 134 5.24 -9.24 11.57
N GLN A 135 4.02 -8.94 11.15
CA GLN A 135 2.98 -8.41 12.03
C GLN A 135 2.57 -9.40 13.11
N GLU A 136 2.31 -10.66 12.76
CA GLU A 136 1.92 -11.70 13.72
C GLU A 136 3.04 -11.99 14.73
N PHE A 137 4.28 -12.03 14.26
CA PHE A 137 5.45 -12.21 15.12
C PHE A 137 5.60 -11.05 16.12
N LEU A 138 5.54 -9.81 15.65
CA LEU A 138 5.56 -8.65 16.55
C LEU A 138 4.38 -8.65 17.51
N ARG A 139 3.18 -9.05 17.07
CA ARG A 139 1.99 -9.14 17.94
C ARG A 139 2.25 -10.09 19.09
N ALA A 140 2.84 -11.25 18.81
CA ALA A 140 3.17 -12.25 19.82
C ALA A 140 4.25 -11.79 20.81
N CYS A 141 5.15 -10.90 20.38
CA CYS A 141 6.20 -10.33 21.21
C CYS A 141 5.71 -9.13 22.06
N GLY A 142 4.79 -8.33 21.51
CA GLY A 142 4.21 -7.15 22.13
C GLY A 142 5.01 -5.85 21.88
N PRO A 143 4.46 -4.68 22.23
CA PRO A 143 5.08 -3.38 21.91
C PRO A 143 6.43 -3.14 22.60
N THR A 144 6.64 -3.68 23.79
CA THR A 144 7.87 -3.50 24.59
C THR A 144 9.12 -4.11 23.96
N THR A 145 8.94 -4.88 22.89
CA THR A 145 10.00 -5.52 22.14
C THR A 145 10.78 -4.56 21.25
N LEU A 146 10.20 -3.41 20.92
CA LEU A 146 10.88 -2.34 20.20
C LEU A 146 11.14 -1.18 21.16
N ASP A 147 12.32 -0.58 21.05
CA ASP A 147 12.63 0.66 21.75
C ASP A 147 12.66 1.82 20.75
N LEU A 148 11.63 2.67 20.76
CA LEU A 148 11.54 3.81 19.83
C LEU A 148 12.60 4.89 20.08
N SER A 149 13.37 4.82 21.18
CA SER A 149 14.56 5.65 21.39
C SER A 149 15.70 5.20 20.46
N VAL A 150 15.80 3.90 20.18
CA VAL A 150 16.75 3.32 19.23
C VAL A 150 16.34 3.65 17.80
N PRO A 151 17.23 4.26 16.98
CA PRO A 151 16.90 4.66 15.61
C PRO A 151 16.39 3.53 14.72
N PHE A 152 17.03 2.36 14.75
CA PHE A 152 16.67 1.23 13.89
C PHE A 152 15.28 0.66 14.23
N ASP A 153 14.99 0.44 15.52
CA ASP A 153 13.68 0.00 16.01
C ASP A 153 12.57 0.99 15.62
N ARG A 154 12.84 2.29 15.75
CA ARG A 154 11.92 3.34 15.31
C ARG A 154 11.67 3.28 13.80
N LEU A 155 12.69 3.03 12.99
CA LEU A 155 12.55 2.89 11.54
C LEU A 155 11.74 1.64 11.18
N ILE A 156 12.00 0.49 11.82
CA ILE A 156 11.20 -0.74 11.66
C ILE A 156 9.73 -0.44 11.95
N PHE A 157 9.44 0.12 13.14
CA PHE A 157 8.08 0.43 13.55
C PHE A 157 7.37 1.34 12.54
N MET A 158 8.01 2.44 12.12
CA MET A 158 7.42 3.39 11.16
C MET A 158 7.16 2.76 9.79
N ASN A 159 8.09 1.94 9.29
CA ASN A 159 7.96 1.30 7.98
C ASN A 159 7.05 0.07 7.98
N LEU A 160 6.64 -0.42 9.15
CA LEU A 160 5.54 -1.36 9.28
C LEU A 160 4.16 -0.68 9.29
N ARG A 161 4.04 0.63 9.55
CA ARG A 161 2.70 1.24 9.63
C ARG A 161 2.05 1.35 8.26
N VAL A 162 2.74 1.96 7.29
CA VAL A 162 2.16 2.28 5.98
C VAL A 162 1.80 1.03 5.18
N PRO A 163 2.71 0.05 4.99
CA PRO A 163 2.39 -1.13 4.20
C PRO A 163 1.42 -2.08 4.91
N SER A 164 1.04 -1.83 6.17
CA SER A 164 -0.02 -2.58 6.86
C SER A 164 -1.41 -2.11 6.48
N ILE A 165 -1.57 -0.80 6.27
CA ILE A 165 -2.88 -0.19 6.04
C ILE A 165 -3.50 -0.73 4.75
N PHE A 166 -2.75 -0.72 3.64
CA PHE A 166 -3.29 -1.09 2.33
C PHE A 166 -3.71 -2.57 2.23
N PRO A 167 -2.90 -3.56 2.61
CA PRO A 167 -3.34 -4.96 2.68
C PRO A 167 -4.49 -5.18 3.66
N GLY A 168 -4.50 -4.47 4.80
CA GLY A 168 -5.60 -4.53 5.76
C GLY A 168 -6.92 -4.06 5.16
N ILE A 169 -6.89 -2.94 4.41
CA ILE A 169 -8.03 -2.41 3.68
C ILE A 169 -8.47 -3.38 2.57
N ALA A 170 -7.55 -3.85 1.74
CA ALA A 170 -7.82 -4.78 0.64
C ALA A 170 -8.49 -6.07 1.14
N ARG A 171 -8.05 -6.58 2.30
CA ARG A 171 -8.62 -7.78 2.93
C ARG A 171 -9.82 -7.50 3.82
N ARG A 172 -10.15 -6.23 4.07
CA ARG A 172 -11.16 -5.78 5.05
C ARG A 172 -10.96 -6.39 6.44
N ARG A 173 -9.70 -6.47 6.90
CA ARG A 173 -9.30 -7.10 8.16
C ARG A 173 -8.46 -6.16 9.02
N ALA A 174 -8.76 -6.09 10.31
CA ALA A 174 -7.97 -5.34 11.28
C ALA A 174 -6.50 -5.75 11.23
N VAL A 175 -5.64 -4.77 11.43
CA VAL A 175 -4.18 -4.96 11.47
C VAL A 175 -3.69 -4.83 12.90
N MET A 176 -2.63 -5.54 13.25
CA MET A 176 -2.02 -5.49 14.59
C MET A 176 -1.77 -4.05 15.05
N LEU A 177 -1.17 -3.24 14.17
CA LEU A 177 -0.79 -1.86 14.47
C LEU A 177 -1.99 -0.93 14.68
N GLY A 178 -3.21 -1.38 14.37
CA GLY A 178 -4.46 -0.69 14.69
C GLY A 178 -5.01 -0.98 16.09
N GLN A 179 -4.38 -1.88 16.86
CA GLN A 179 -4.79 -2.18 18.24
C GLN A 179 -4.42 -1.02 19.18
N PRO A 180 -5.22 -0.77 20.24
CA PRO A 180 -5.02 0.36 21.14
C PRO A 180 -3.62 0.45 21.75
N GLU A 181 -3.03 -0.68 22.14
CA GLU A 181 -1.69 -0.74 22.73
C GLU A 181 -0.59 -0.31 21.76
N TRP A 182 -0.72 -0.66 20.47
CA TRP A 182 0.25 -0.29 19.43
C TRP A 182 0.09 1.17 18.97
N ILE A 183 -1.15 1.66 18.93
CA ILE A 183 -1.43 3.08 18.71
C ILE A 183 -0.83 3.92 19.85
N ALA A 184 -1.08 3.53 21.11
CA ALA A 184 -0.55 4.20 22.28
C ALA A 184 0.99 4.15 22.31
N PHE A 185 1.58 3.01 21.94
CA PHE A 185 3.03 2.87 21.80
C PHE A 185 3.62 3.87 20.79
N GLY A 186 3.00 4.00 19.62
CA GLY A 186 3.44 4.98 18.62
C GLY A 186 3.30 6.44 19.08
N GLN A 187 2.22 6.77 19.81
CA GLN A 187 1.96 8.13 20.31
C GLN A 187 2.98 8.60 21.36
N ARG A 188 3.60 7.68 22.12
CA ARG A 188 4.61 8.01 23.14
C ARG A 188 5.89 8.58 22.57
N ASN A 189 6.15 8.41 21.27
CA ASN A 189 7.36 8.91 20.64
C ASN A 189 7.09 10.18 19.82
N ALA A 190 7.52 11.33 20.34
CA ALA A 190 7.35 12.63 19.68
C ALA A 190 8.05 12.72 18.32
N GLN A 191 9.17 11.99 18.12
CA GLN A 191 9.82 11.93 16.81
C GLN A 191 9.03 11.08 15.81
N ALA A 192 8.20 10.15 16.27
CA ALA A 192 7.23 9.43 15.46
C ALA A 192 5.98 10.28 15.10
N ASN A 193 5.93 11.58 15.44
CA ASN A 193 4.80 12.49 15.15
C ASN A 193 5.08 13.48 14.01
N HIS A 194 5.80 13.06 12.96
CA HIS A 194 5.78 13.80 11.67
C HIS A 194 4.34 13.87 11.14
N SER A 195 3.99 14.88 10.32
CA SER A 195 2.61 15.09 9.83
C SER A 195 1.96 13.79 9.34
N LEU A 196 2.59 13.07 8.42
CA LEU A 196 2.12 11.77 7.90
C LEU A 196 1.86 10.71 8.99
N ALA A 197 2.65 10.71 10.07
CA ALA A 197 2.49 9.73 11.13
C ALA A 197 1.21 9.92 11.95
N VAL A 198 0.70 11.16 12.02
CA VAL A 198 -0.62 11.48 12.58
C VAL A 198 -1.71 10.90 11.68
N LEU A 199 -1.63 11.12 10.36
CA LEU A 199 -2.56 10.51 9.39
C LEU A 199 -2.58 8.98 9.53
N TYR A 200 -1.41 8.35 9.55
CA TYR A 200 -1.29 6.91 9.71
C TYR A 200 -1.83 6.42 11.06
N GLY A 201 -1.93 7.28 12.08
CA GLY A 201 -2.51 6.91 13.38
C GLY A 201 -4.01 6.64 13.26
N SER A 202 -4.70 7.50 12.51
CA SER A 202 -6.10 7.31 12.15
C SER A 202 -6.26 6.20 11.13
N ALA A 203 -5.41 6.16 10.10
CA ALA A 203 -5.56 5.22 8.99
C ALA A 203 -5.37 3.74 9.40
N LEU A 204 -4.53 3.47 10.41
CA LEU A 204 -4.37 2.13 10.98
C LEU A 204 -5.65 1.54 11.58
N GLN A 205 -6.62 2.39 11.94
CA GLN A 205 -7.91 1.95 12.49
C GLN A 205 -8.94 1.62 11.41
N ILE A 206 -8.75 2.10 10.16
CA ILE A 206 -9.71 1.88 9.07
C ILE A 206 -9.97 0.38 8.84
N PRO A 207 -8.96 -0.49 8.70
CA PRO A 207 -9.22 -1.90 8.45
C PRO A 207 -10.09 -2.58 9.53
N GLY A 208 -9.92 -2.20 10.80
CA GLY A 208 -10.74 -2.74 11.88
C GLY A 208 -12.17 -2.23 11.89
N VAL A 209 -12.39 -0.99 11.45
CA VAL A 209 -13.73 -0.43 11.24
C VAL A 209 -14.44 -1.15 10.09
N MET A 210 -13.71 -1.48 9.01
CA MET A 210 -14.27 -2.28 7.91
C MET A 210 -14.64 -3.69 8.37
N GLU A 211 -13.78 -4.35 9.15
CA GLU A 211 -14.06 -5.68 9.69
C GLU A 211 -15.27 -5.69 10.63
N GLU A 212 -15.42 -4.68 11.47
CA GLU A 212 -16.61 -4.47 12.30
C GLU A 212 -17.86 -4.28 11.44
N ALA A 213 -17.77 -3.48 10.36
CA ALA A 213 -18.88 -3.27 9.45
C ALA A 213 -19.38 -4.57 8.82
N GLU A 214 -18.48 -5.42 8.32
CA GLU A 214 -18.86 -6.73 7.75
C GLU A 214 -19.53 -7.61 8.81
N ARG A 215 -19.00 -7.64 10.04
CA ARG A 215 -19.60 -8.44 11.13
C ARG A 215 -21.02 -7.98 11.45
N LEU A 216 -21.25 -6.66 11.51
CA LEU A 216 -22.57 -6.10 11.77
C LEU A 216 -23.54 -6.33 10.60
N ILE A 217 -23.05 -6.34 9.36
CA ILE A 217 -23.85 -6.71 8.17
C ILE A 217 -24.28 -8.19 8.24
N ASP A 218 -23.39 -9.09 8.62
CA ASP A 218 -23.65 -10.54 8.64
C ASP A 218 -24.51 -10.99 9.83
N ARG A 219 -24.13 -10.59 11.05
CA ARG A 219 -24.68 -11.19 12.30
C ARG A 219 -25.86 -10.42 12.90
N ARG A 220 -26.29 -9.32 12.27
CA ARG A 220 -27.26 -8.35 12.83
C ARG A 220 -26.90 -7.95 14.26
N GLY A 221 -25.91 -7.07 14.41
CA GLY A 221 -25.61 -6.45 15.71
C GLY A 221 -26.73 -5.53 16.20
N THR A 222 -26.57 -4.98 17.40
CA THR A 222 -27.55 -4.07 18.00
C THR A 222 -27.49 -2.68 17.37
N ASP A 223 -28.56 -1.88 17.52
CA ASP A 223 -28.55 -0.47 17.09
C ASP A 223 -27.47 0.34 17.81
N GLN A 224 -27.14 -0.03 19.05
CA GLN A 224 -26.04 0.58 19.80
C GLN A 224 -24.67 0.29 19.17
N ASP A 225 -24.45 -0.95 18.69
CA ASP A 225 -23.20 -1.32 17.99
C ASP A 225 -23.06 -0.54 16.67
N LEU A 226 -24.18 -0.39 15.94
CA LEU A 226 -24.21 0.39 14.70
C LEU A 226 -23.93 1.87 14.94
N LEU A 227 -24.58 2.48 15.95
CA LEU A 227 -24.33 3.87 16.35
C LEU A 227 -22.86 4.08 16.76
N ALA A 228 -22.28 3.16 17.52
CA ALA A 228 -20.88 3.22 17.92
C ALA A 228 -19.95 3.16 16.71
N LEU A 229 -20.24 2.28 15.73
CA LEU A 229 -19.46 2.17 14.51
C LEU A 229 -19.58 3.42 13.63
N PHE A 230 -20.79 3.96 13.44
CA PHE A 230 -21.01 5.19 12.70
C PHE A 230 -20.26 6.37 13.32
N THR A 231 -20.33 6.51 14.65
CA THR A 231 -19.60 7.53 15.40
C THR A 231 -18.09 7.38 15.20
N LYS A 232 -17.57 6.15 15.25
CA LYS A 232 -16.14 5.88 15.04
C LYS A 232 -15.70 6.23 13.61
N ILE A 233 -16.50 5.92 12.59
CA ILE A 233 -16.20 6.31 11.20
C ILE A 233 -16.14 7.83 11.07
N GLN A 234 -17.13 8.54 11.61
CA GLN A 234 -17.17 10.00 11.57
C GLN A 234 -15.98 10.64 12.29
N GLN A 235 -15.60 10.12 13.46
CA GLN A 235 -14.41 10.58 14.18
C GLN A 235 -13.12 10.39 13.37
N LEU A 236 -13.00 9.29 12.62
CA LEU A 236 -11.86 9.07 11.72
C LEU A 236 -11.87 10.05 10.55
N GLN A 237 -13.03 10.29 9.93
CA GLN A 237 -13.19 11.30 8.87
C GLN A 237 -12.82 12.70 9.38
N ASP A 238 -13.33 13.10 10.54
CA ASP A 238 -13.04 14.40 11.16
C ASP A 238 -11.54 14.53 11.51
N SER A 239 -10.92 13.44 11.98
CA SER A 239 -9.48 13.42 12.27
C SER A 239 -8.63 13.56 11.00
N MET A 240 -9.01 12.89 9.91
CA MET A 240 -8.32 13.00 8.62
C MET A 240 -8.51 14.38 8.00
N HIS A 241 -9.72 14.95 8.10
CA HIS A 241 -10.01 16.30 7.66
C HIS A 241 -9.22 17.33 8.48
N SER A 242 -9.22 17.21 9.81
CA SER A 242 -8.40 18.07 10.68
C SER A 242 -6.92 17.96 10.32
N TRP A 243 -6.42 16.76 10.02
CA TRP A 243 -5.05 16.57 9.61
C TRP A 243 -4.70 17.30 8.30
N ILE A 244 -5.49 17.10 7.24
CA ILE A 244 -5.19 17.71 5.93
C ILE A 244 -5.26 19.25 6.02
N THR A 245 -6.18 19.78 6.82
CA THR A 245 -6.39 21.23 7.01
C THR A 245 -5.39 21.91 7.94
N THR A 246 -4.81 21.21 8.92
CA THR A 246 -4.02 21.86 9.98
C THR A 246 -2.58 21.39 10.12
N ARG A 247 -2.24 20.19 9.62
CA ARG A 247 -0.93 19.55 9.89
C ARG A 247 -0.20 19.05 8.66
N SER A 248 -0.88 18.90 7.53
CA SER A 248 -0.28 18.39 6.29
C SER A 248 0.47 19.48 5.50
N ALA A 249 1.20 19.09 4.46
CA ALA A 249 1.75 20.04 3.49
C ALA A 249 0.66 20.84 2.75
N MET A 250 -0.56 20.30 2.69
CA MET A 250 -1.74 20.98 2.14
C MET A 250 -2.35 22.02 3.09
N ALA A 251 -1.98 22.08 4.37
CA ALA A 251 -2.67 22.94 5.34
C ALA A 251 -2.61 24.44 4.98
N SER A 252 -1.49 24.90 4.41
CA SER A 252 -1.33 26.28 3.94
C SER A 252 -2.07 26.59 2.63
N TYR A 253 -2.48 25.54 1.92
CA TYR A 253 -3.26 25.60 0.68
C TYR A 253 -4.74 25.36 0.95
N TRP A 254 -5.10 24.64 2.01
CA TRP A 254 -6.48 24.32 2.34
C TRP A 254 -7.28 25.58 2.66
N GLY A 255 -8.44 25.75 2.02
CA GLY A 255 -9.32 26.91 2.21
C GLY A 255 -9.01 28.12 1.31
N LYS A 256 -7.79 28.22 0.76
CA LYS A 256 -7.62 28.83 -0.57
C LYS A 256 -8.11 27.74 -1.50
N HIS A 257 -9.19 27.95 -2.23
CA HIS A 257 -9.73 26.89 -3.09
C HIS A 257 -8.58 26.21 -3.87
N LEU A 258 -8.67 24.91 -4.14
CA LEU A 258 -7.81 24.21 -5.10
C LEU A 258 -8.03 24.84 -6.50
N THR A 259 -7.65 26.10 -6.65
CA THR A 259 -7.83 26.97 -7.82
C THR A 259 -6.70 26.78 -8.79
N ASP A 260 -5.58 26.24 -8.32
CA ASP A 260 -4.51 25.82 -9.20
C ASP A 260 -4.88 24.48 -9.83
N VAL A 261 -5.55 24.61 -10.97
CA VAL A 261 -6.00 23.50 -11.79
C VAL A 261 -5.52 23.71 -13.21
N VAL A 262 -5.29 22.59 -13.90
CA VAL A 262 -5.11 22.55 -15.34
C VAL A 262 -6.45 22.30 -15.97
N TYR A 263 -6.89 23.17 -16.88
CA TYR A 263 -8.10 22.97 -17.66
C TYR A 263 -7.77 22.24 -18.97
N LEU A 264 -8.69 21.42 -19.48
CA LEU A 264 -8.52 20.76 -20.79
C LEU A 264 -8.33 21.75 -21.94
N SER A 265 -8.77 23.00 -21.78
CA SER A 265 -8.55 24.07 -22.77
C SER A 265 -7.08 24.53 -22.86
N ASP A 266 -6.25 24.15 -21.90
CA ASP A 266 -4.82 24.47 -21.84
C ASP A 266 -4.00 23.25 -22.30
N SER A 267 -3.97 23.00 -23.61
CA SER A 267 -3.26 21.86 -24.20
C SER A 267 -1.76 21.85 -23.88
N GLU A 268 -1.15 23.02 -23.71
CA GLU A 268 0.29 23.15 -23.38
C GLU A 268 0.63 22.66 -21.97
N ALA A 269 -0.37 22.52 -21.09
CA ALA A 269 -0.19 22.01 -19.74
C ALA A 269 -0.23 20.47 -19.64
N PHE A 270 -0.38 19.75 -20.76
CA PHE A 270 -0.30 18.30 -20.84
C PHE A 270 1.01 17.88 -21.53
N ASP A 271 1.77 17.03 -20.87
CA ASP A 271 2.96 16.41 -21.42
C ASP A 271 2.58 15.18 -22.25
N MET A 272 2.58 15.33 -23.57
CA MET A 272 2.22 14.27 -24.51
C MET A 272 3.23 13.11 -24.57
N THR A 273 4.35 13.21 -23.87
CA THR A 273 5.28 12.09 -23.65
C THR A 273 4.85 11.18 -22.50
N VAL A 274 3.90 11.62 -21.67
CA VAL A 274 3.32 10.87 -20.57
C VAL A 274 2.00 10.23 -21.04
N GLU A 275 1.96 8.90 -21.01
CA GLU A 275 0.87 8.11 -21.57
C GLU A 275 -0.51 8.49 -20.99
N GLU A 276 -0.59 8.69 -19.66
CA GLU A 276 -1.85 9.07 -19.02
C GLU A 276 -2.30 10.48 -19.41
N GLN A 277 -1.38 11.43 -19.62
CA GLN A 277 -1.74 12.81 -19.95
C GLN A 277 -2.26 12.94 -21.38
N CYS A 278 -1.73 12.16 -22.32
CA CYS A 278 -2.23 12.06 -23.68
C CYS A 278 -3.71 11.65 -23.74
N VAL A 279 -4.10 10.66 -22.93
CA VAL A 279 -5.51 10.23 -22.87
C VAL A 279 -6.39 11.18 -22.07
N MET A 280 -5.84 11.89 -21.09
CA MET A 280 -6.59 12.90 -20.33
C MET A 280 -6.95 14.11 -21.19
N GLU A 281 -6.04 14.63 -22.00
CA GLU A 281 -6.28 15.79 -22.88
C GLU A 281 -7.47 15.54 -23.85
N SER A 282 -7.63 14.30 -24.31
CA SER A 282 -8.65 13.90 -25.28
C SER A 282 -9.98 13.45 -24.65
N ASN A 283 -10.13 13.47 -23.32
CA ASN A 283 -11.31 12.95 -22.63
C ASN A 283 -11.99 13.99 -21.72
N THR A 284 -13.26 14.30 -22.00
CA THR A 284 -14.01 15.38 -21.33
C THR A 284 -14.71 14.98 -20.04
N ALA A 285 -14.54 13.75 -19.53
CA ALA A 285 -15.17 13.30 -18.28
C ALA A 285 -14.75 14.14 -17.05
N PHE A 286 -13.56 14.75 -17.10
CA PHE A 286 -13.07 15.74 -16.15
C PHE A 286 -12.51 16.95 -16.90
N LEU A 287 -13.12 18.11 -16.73
CA LEU A 287 -12.71 19.34 -17.44
C LEU A 287 -11.48 20.02 -16.85
N SER A 288 -11.03 19.58 -15.68
CA SER A 288 -9.84 20.11 -15.02
C SER A 288 -9.19 19.11 -14.08
N HIS A 289 -7.88 19.26 -13.89
CA HIS A 289 -7.05 18.42 -13.05
C HIS A 289 -6.27 19.26 -12.04
N TYR A 290 -5.91 18.67 -10.89
CA TYR A 290 -5.19 19.41 -9.85
C TYR A 290 -3.73 19.61 -10.20
N ARG A 291 -3.24 20.84 -10.00
CA ARG A 291 -1.82 21.17 -10.00
C ARG A 291 -1.37 21.36 -8.55
N PHE A 292 -0.24 20.76 -8.21
CA PHE A 292 0.38 20.90 -6.89
C PHE A 292 1.75 21.54 -7.02
N ALA A 293 2.12 22.40 -6.07
CA ALA A 293 3.41 23.08 -6.07
C ALA A 293 4.58 22.13 -5.81
N ASP A 294 4.35 21.06 -5.04
CA ASP A 294 5.32 19.98 -4.85
C ASP A 294 4.64 18.61 -4.71
N TYR A 295 5.44 17.54 -4.84
CA TYR A 295 4.96 16.16 -4.74
C TYR A 295 4.37 15.81 -3.37
N ARG A 296 4.82 16.45 -2.28
CA ARG A 296 4.35 16.12 -0.92
C ARG A 296 2.90 16.56 -0.74
N MET A 297 2.52 17.70 -1.33
CA MET A 297 1.13 18.14 -1.38
C MET A 297 0.24 17.14 -2.13
N ALA A 298 0.68 16.71 -3.32
CA ALA A 298 -0.03 15.70 -4.10
C ALA A 298 -0.17 14.39 -3.31
N GLN A 299 0.90 13.93 -2.66
CA GLN A 299 0.92 12.73 -1.83
C GLN A 299 -0.03 12.83 -0.63
N ASP A 300 0.08 13.91 0.16
CA ASP A 300 -0.75 14.13 1.34
C ASP A 300 -2.24 14.18 0.98
N PHE A 301 -2.59 14.92 -0.07
CA PHE A 301 -3.96 15.02 -0.54
C PHE A 301 -4.49 13.69 -1.07
N THR A 302 -3.69 12.98 -1.87
CA THR A 302 -4.12 11.70 -2.45
C THR A 302 -4.32 10.63 -1.36
N LEU A 303 -3.42 10.54 -0.37
CA LEU A 303 -3.58 9.62 0.76
C LEU A 303 -4.83 9.95 1.58
N TYR A 304 -5.09 11.25 1.82
CA TYR A 304 -6.34 11.70 2.44
C TYR A 304 -7.56 11.21 1.65
N LEU A 305 -7.58 11.44 0.33
CA LEU A 305 -8.69 11.03 -0.53
C LEU A 305 -8.91 9.51 -0.52
N VAL A 306 -7.85 8.71 -0.59
CA VAL A 306 -7.95 7.24 -0.52
C VAL A 306 -8.61 6.80 0.79
N PHE A 307 -8.15 7.32 1.93
CA PHE A 307 -8.69 6.93 3.22
C PHE A 307 -10.14 7.43 3.42
N MET A 308 -10.44 8.63 2.97
CA MET A 308 -11.82 9.16 2.95
C MET A 308 -12.73 8.31 2.06
N MET A 309 -12.25 7.89 0.90
CA MET A 309 -13.01 7.05 -0.03
C MET A 309 -13.37 5.70 0.59
N VAL A 310 -12.40 5.07 1.26
CA VAL A 310 -12.61 3.79 1.98
C VAL A 310 -13.65 3.95 3.09
N LEU A 311 -13.56 5.02 3.88
CA LEU A 311 -14.54 5.32 4.94
C LEU A 311 -15.94 5.60 4.38
N ASN A 312 -16.04 6.41 3.32
CA ASN A 312 -17.29 6.72 2.63
C ASN A 312 -17.94 5.44 2.05
N CYS A 313 -17.18 4.60 1.37
CA CYS A 313 -17.68 3.33 0.84
C CYS A 313 -18.11 2.36 1.96
N THR A 314 -17.42 2.38 3.09
CA THR A 314 -17.81 1.59 4.28
C THR A 314 -19.14 2.06 4.85
N LEU A 315 -19.36 3.39 4.94
CA LEU A 315 -20.66 3.96 5.34
C LEU A 315 -21.77 3.62 4.36
N LEU A 316 -21.54 3.82 3.05
CA LEU A 316 -22.51 3.49 2.01
C LEU A 316 -22.91 2.02 2.04
N ARG A 317 -21.94 1.13 2.28
CA ARG A 317 -22.19 -0.29 2.44
C ARG A 317 -23.07 -0.58 3.65
N LEU A 318 -22.75 -0.01 4.81
CA LEU A 318 -23.60 -0.14 6.01
C LEU A 318 -25.01 0.35 5.73
N LEU A 319 -25.16 1.53 5.13
CA LEU A 319 -26.46 2.11 4.79
C LEU A 319 -27.25 1.28 3.78
N HIS A 320 -26.57 0.67 2.82
CA HIS A 320 -27.19 -0.21 1.83
C HIS A 320 -27.75 -1.48 2.46
N TYR A 321 -26.98 -2.12 3.35
CA TYR A 321 -27.37 -3.38 4.00
C TYR A 321 -28.16 -3.21 5.30
N ARG A 322 -28.16 -2.00 5.87
CA ARG A 322 -28.85 -1.59 7.11
C ARG A 322 -29.58 -0.25 6.93
N PRO A 323 -30.55 -0.17 6.00
CA PRO A 323 -31.22 1.10 5.69
C PRO A 323 -32.00 1.68 6.88
N GLU A 324 -32.56 0.82 7.73
CA GLU A 324 -33.39 1.24 8.88
C GLU A 324 -32.58 1.96 9.97
N SER A 325 -31.27 1.74 10.03
CA SER A 325 -30.37 2.32 11.03
C SER A 325 -29.77 3.66 10.58
N GLY A 326 -29.94 4.07 9.32
CA GLY A 326 -29.34 5.28 8.75
C GLY A 326 -29.87 6.60 9.35
N PRO A 327 -31.20 6.84 9.37
CA PRO A 327 -31.78 8.13 9.74
C PRO A 327 -31.56 8.53 11.21
N HIS A 328 -31.39 7.56 12.11
CA HIS A 328 -31.31 7.82 13.56
C HIS A 328 -29.88 7.98 14.08
N HIS A 329 -28.88 7.54 13.33
CA HIS A 329 -27.51 7.41 13.83
C HIS A 329 -26.47 8.25 13.07
N LEU A 330 -26.83 8.79 11.91
CA LEU A 330 -25.94 9.67 11.15
C LEU A 330 -26.39 11.13 11.22
N ARG A 331 -25.39 12.02 11.34
CA ARG A 331 -25.54 13.45 11.11
C ARG A 331 -25.80 13.81 9.64
N ARG A 332 -25.57 12.86 8.72
CA ARG A 332 -25.62 13.04 7.25
C ARG A 332 -26.54 11.99 6.65
N THR A 333 -27.26 12.34 5.60
CA THR A 333 -28.12 11.39 4.87
C THR A 333 -27.29 10.43 4.02
N ALA A 334 -27.89 9.33 3.57
CA ALA A 334 -27.23 8.42 2.62
C ALA A 334 -26.86 9.13 1.30
N GLU A 335 -27.67 10.11 0.89
CA GLU A 335 -27.39 10.94 -0.27
C GLU A 335 -26.16 11.83 -0.06
N ASP A 336 -26.03 12.45 1.11
CA ASP A 336 -24.85 13.26 1.45
C ASP A 336 -23.58 12.42 1.42
N VAL A 337 -23.60 11.22 2.01
CA VAL A 337 -22.45 10.29 1.98
C VAL A 337 -22.15 9.87 0.54
N GLY A 338 -23.17 9.64 -0.29
CA GLY A 338 -23.01 9.31 -1.71
C GLY A 338 -22.37 10.44 -2.51
N ARG A 339 -22.78 11.69 -2.23
CA ARG A 339 -22.20 12.90 -2.84
C ARG A 339 -20.74 13.10 -2.42
N ASP A 340 -20.43 12.90 -1.14
CA ASP A 340 -19.06 12.96 -0.60
C ASP A 340 -18.16 11.89 -1.25
N ALA A 341 -18.66 10.66 -1.40
CA ALA A 341 -17.95 9.58 -2.08
C ALA A 341 -17.68 9.90 -3.56
N PHE A 342 -18.69 10.44 -4.27
CA PHE A 342 -18.55 10.85 -5.66
C PHE A 342 -17.53 11.96 -5.86
N ALA A 343 -17.57 12.99 -5.01
CA ALA A 343 -16.58 14.07 -5.02
C ALA A 343 -15.19 13.52 -4.73
N THR A 344 -15.04 12.65 -3.72
CA THR A 344 -13.75 12.04 -3.38
C THR A 344 -13.18 11.21 -4.53
N ALA A 345 -13.99 10.34 -5.15
CA ALA A 345 -13.56 9.53 -6.30
C ALA A 345 -13.16 10.38 -7.51
N SER A 346 -13.90 11.47 -7.76
CA SER A 346 -13.61 12.44 -8.80
C SER A 346 -12.30 13.18 -8.52
N ASP A 347 -12.09 13.62 -7.28
CA ASP A 347 -10.88 14.32 -6.88
C ASP A 347 -9.66 13.40 -6.96
N MET A 348 -9.80 12.12 -6.63
CA MET A 348 -8.75 11.12 -6.83
C MET A 348 -8.32 11.07 -8.31
N CYS A 349 -9.28 10.96 -9.24
CA CYS A 349 -9.00 10.99 -10.68
C CYS A 349 -8.29 12.28 -11.11
N ARG A 350 -8.70 13.42 -10.56
CA ARG A 350 -8.11 14.74 -10.88
C ARG A 350 -6.69 14.94 -10.35
N THR A 351 -6.24 14.15 -9.36
CA THR A 351 -4.83 14.17 -8.94
C THR A 351 -3.88 13.49 -9.93
N ILE A 352 -4.40 12.68 -10.86
CA ILE A 352 -3.57 11.82 -11.71
C ILE A 352 -2.68 12.63 -12.65
N HIS A 353 -3.13 13.78 -13.16
CA HIS A 353 -2.30 14.68 -13.98
C HIS A 353 -0.97 15.01 -13.31
N CYS A 354 -1.00 15.46 -12.05
CA CYS A 354 0.22 15.76 -11.31
C CYS A 354 1.03 14.49 -11.00
N GLN A 355 0.38 13.41 -10.56
CA GLN A 355 1.08 12.17 -10.23
C GLN A 355 1.74 11.53 -11.45
N SER A 356 1.13 11.62 -12.62
CA SER A 356 1.65 11.00 -13.82
C SER A 356 2.92 11.69 -14.32
N GLY A 357 3.18 12.94 -13.92
CA GLY A 357 4.42 13.65 -14.24
C GLY A 357 5.69 13.06 -13.61
N PHE A 358 5.58 12.14 -12.65
CA PHE A 358 6.74 11.54 -11.97
C PHE A 358 7.11 10.18 -12.56
N GLU A 359 8.27 10.07 -13.22
CA GLU A 359 8.77 8.81 -13.79
C GLU A 359 9.15 7.75 -12.74
N SER A 360 8.14 7.04 -12.21
CA SER A 360 8.33 5.98 -11.21
C SER A 360 7.34 4.84 -11.40
N GLN A 361 7.85 3.61 -11.47
CA GLN A 361 7.01 2.40 -11.47
C GLN A 361 6.08 2.33 -10.24
N GLY A 362 6.55 2.81 -9.08
CA GLY A 362 5.75 2.81 -7.85
C GLY A 362 4.58 3.80 -7.89
N ILE A 363 4.77 4.94 -8.58
CA ILE A 363 3.69 5.94 -8.77
C ILE A 363 2.71 5.45 -9.83
N ALA A 364 3.17 4.88 -10.94
CA ALA A 364 2.29 4.24 -11.92
C ALA A 364 1.42 3.14 -11.30
N GLY A 365 2.02 2.27 -10.47
CA GLY A 365 1.26 1.26 -9.71
C GLY A 365 0.28 1.87 -8.70
N PHE A 366 0.56 3.06 -8.17
CA PHE A 366 -0.39 3.77 -7.30
C PHE A 366 -1.53 4.42 -8.09
N ILE A 367 -1.25 5.00 -9.27
CA ILE A 367 -2.27 5.51 -10.21
C ILE A 367 -3.24 4.40 -10.59
N GLU A 368 -2.73 3.21 -10.91
CA GLU A 368 -3.54 2.02 -11.19
C GLU A 368 -4.47 1.68 -10.01
N LEU A 369 -3.97 1.70 -8.77
CA LEU A 369 -4.80 1.49 -7.58
C LEU A 369 -5.89 2.56 -7.40
N LEU A 370 -5.56 3.85 -7.60
CA LEU A 370 -6.52 4.95 -7.48
C LEU A 370 -7.63 4.85 -8.51
N THR A 371 -7.26 4.63 -9.77
CA THR A 371 -8.21 4.50 -10.88
C THR A 371 -9.08 3.27 -10.75
N ALA A 372 -8.53 2.13 -10.31
CA ALA A 372 -9.31 0.92 -10.08
C ALA A 372 -10.34 1.11 -8.95
N LEU A 373 -9.96 1.77 -7.84
CA LEU A 373 -10.90 2.11 -6.76
C LEU A 373 -12.00 3.06 -7.23
N SER A 374 -11.64 4.15 -7.92
CA SER A 374 -12.61 5.10 -8.46
C SER A 374 -13.54 4.45 -9.48
N GLN A 375 -13.00 3.64 -10.40
CA GLN A 375 -13.77 2.89 -11.39
C GLN A 375 -14.80 1.99 -10.71
N ALA A 376 -14.37 1.19 -9.72
CA ALA A 376 -15.26 0.28 -9.01
C ALA A 376 -16.42 1.00 -8.32
N PHE A 377 -16.19 2.19 -7.78
CA PHE A 377 -17.25 3.03 -7.24
C PHE A 377 -18.16 3.61 -8.34
N PHE A 378 -17.60 4.12 -9.44
CA PHE A 378 -18.38 4.66 -10.55
C PHE A 378 -19.25 3.60 -11.22
N GLU A 379 -18.79 2.35 -11.27
CA GLU A 379 -19.58 1.17 -11.69
C GLU A 379 -20.82 0.98 -10.81
N GLU A 380 -20.68 1.07 -9.48
CA GLU A 380 -21.79 0.90 -8.52
C GLU A 380 -22.89 1.96 -8.69
N ILE A 381 -22.54 3.16 -9.11
CA ILE A 381 -23.48 4.28 -9.27
C ILE A 381 -23.88 4.54 -10.73
N GLY A 382 -23.31 3.82 -11.70
CA GLY A 382 -23.63 3.95 -13.12
C GLY A 382 -23.09 5.22 -13.81
N ALA A 383 -21.96 5.77 -13.35
CA ALA A 383 -21.36 6.97 -13.95
C ALA A 383 -20.51 6.63 -15.20
N ALA A 384 -21.18 6.33 -16.31
CA ALA A 384 -20.58 5.77 -17.53
C ALA A 384 -19.41 6.58 -18.12
N ASP A 385 -19.50 7.91 -18.11
CA ASP A 385 -18.44 8.82 -18.57
C ASP A 385 -17.15 8.61 -17.77
N LYS A 386 -17.26 8.51 -16.45
CA LYS A 386 -16.13 8.35 -15.52
C LYS A 386 -15.59 6.93 -15.50
N ILE A 387 -16.45 5.93 -15.72
CA ILE A 387 -16.01 4.54 -15.94
C ILE A 387 -15.12 4.49 -17.18
N GLY A 388 -15.57 5.05 -18.31
CA GLY A 388 -14.80 5.09 -19.55
C GLY A 388 -13.46 5.80 -19.37
N TRP A 389 -13.46 6.96 -18.68
CA TRP A 389 -12.23 7.68 -18.35
C TRP A 389 -11.25 6.81 -17.54
N CYS A 390 -11.72 6.14 -16.48
CA CYS A 390 -10.84 5.31 -15.65
C CYS A 390 -10.24 4.15 -16.46
N GLN A 391 -11.03 3.51 -17.33
CA GLN A 391 -10.55 2.43 -18.19
C GLN A 391 -9.45 2.92 -19.14
N THR A 392 -9.62 4.07 -19.78
CA THR A 392 -8.61 4.64 -20.68
C THR A 392 -7.32 4.98 -19.94
N VAL A 393 -7.41 5.61 -18.77
CA VAL A 393 -6.23 5.95 -17.95
C VAL A 393 -5.50 4.70 -17.45
N ARG A 394 -6.23 3.64 -17.07
CA ARG A 394 -5.63 2.35 -16.69
C ARG A 394 -4.85 1.75 -17.86
N CYS A 395 -5.42 1.71 -19.06
CA CYS A 395 -4.72 1.25 -20.26
C CYS A 395 -3.42 2.04 -20.49
N ALA A 396 -3.48 3.37 -20.39
CA ALA A 396 -2.29 4.22 -20.51
C ALA A 396 -1.25 3.96 -19.41
N THR A 397 -1.70 3.75 -18.17
CA THR A 397 -0.84 3.42 -17.03
C THR A 397 -0.13 2.08 -17.23
N GLN A 398 -0.79 1.07 -17.79
CA GLN A 398 -0.16 -0.22 -18.10
C GLN A 398 0.93 -0.09 -19.17
N LEU A 399 0.67 0.66 -20.25
CA LEU A 399 1.68 0.94 -21.28
C LEU A 399 2.91 1.64 -20.69
N ARG A 400 2.68 2.62 -19.81
CA ARG A 400 3.75 3.27 -19.07
C ARG A 400 4.52 2.31 -18.18
N MET A 401 3.84 1.43 -17.44
CA MET A 401 4.51 0.44 -16.59
C MET A 401 5.39 -0.51 -17.41
N GLU A 402 4.96 -0.92 -18.60
CA GLU A 402 5.78 -1.70 -19.53
C GLU A 402 7.03 -0.94 -19.97
N ARG A 403 6.88 0.33 -20.38
CA ARG A 403 8.01 1.20 -20.71
C ARG A 403 8.98 1.34 -19.55
N LEU A 404 8.49 1.68 -18.35
CA LEU A 404 9.33 1.88 -17.16
C LEU A 404 10.02 0.60 -16.70
N ARG A 405 9.42 -0.59 -16.91
CA ARG A 405 10.09 -1.89 -16.61
C ARG A 405 11.28 -2.18 -17.52
N SER A 406 11.33 -1.57 -18.71
CA SER A 406 12.45 -1.72 -19.63
C SER A 406 13.65 -0.84 -19.26
N THR A 407 13.44 0.25 -18.50
CA THR A 407 14.46 1.26 -18.20
C THR A 407 14.81 1.39 -16.72
N GLN A 408 13.93 0.97 -15.82
CA GLN A 408 14.11 1.10 -14.36
C GLN A 408 14.17 -0.27 -13.68
N PRO A 409 14.92 -0.40 -12.57
CA PRO A 409 14.84 -1.60 -11.74
C PRO A 409 13.41 -1.79 -11.22
N LYS A 410 13.05 -3.04 -10.92
CA LYS A 410 11.74 -3.36 -10.36
C LYS A 410 11.50 -2.56 -9.07
N THR A 411 10.35 -1.91 -8.96
CA THR A 411 10.04 -1.11 -7.76
C THR A 411 10.03 -1.94 -6.47
N LEU A 412 10.49 -1.33 -5.38
CA LEU A 412 10.37 -1.87 -4.02
C LEU A 412 8.97 -1.64 -3.43
N CYS A 413 8.15 -0.77 -4.04
CA CYS A 413 6.79 -0.49 -3.58
C CYS A 413 5.83 -1.58 -4.08
N ARG A 414 5.17 -2.28 -3.15
CA ARG A 414 4.22 -3.37 -3.45
C ARG A 414 2.76 -2.94 -3.47
N VAL A 415 2.46 -1.65 -3.27
CA VAL A 415 1.08 -1.16 -3.18
C VAL A 415 0.31 -1.43 -4.48
N GLY A 416 0.95 -1.33 -5.64
CA GLY A 416 0.32 -1.64 -6.93
C GLY A 416 -0.10 -3.11 -7.09
N ASP A 417 0.55 -4.03 -6.38
CA ASP A 417 0.20 -5.46 -6.40
C ASP A 417 -1.15 -5.73 -5.73
N LEU A 418 -1.71 -4.75 -5.00
CA LEU A 418 -3.01 -4.84 -4.32
C LEU A 418 -4.18 -4.31 -5.15
N THR A 419 -3.95 -3.80 -6.35
CA THR A 419 -4.93 -3.02 -7.14
C THR A 419 -6.32 -3.67 -7.17
N GLU A 420 -6.41 -4.94 -7.57
CA GLU A 420 -7.70 -5.60 -7.77
C GLU A 420 -8.44 -5.84 -6.44
N ASP A 421 -7.72 -6.27 -5.40
CA ASP A 421 -8.30 -6.49 -4.07
C ASP A 421 -8.71 -5.16 -3.42
N PHE A 422 -7.94 -4.10 -3.67
CA PHE A 422 -8.23 -2.76 -3.17
C PHE A 422 -9.42 -2.13 -3.90
N ALA A 423 -9.58 -2.38 -5.21
CA ALA A 423 -10.71 -1.89 -5.99
C ALA A 423 -12.05 -2.41 -5.47
N ALA A 424 -12.09 -3.64 -4.93
CA ALA A 424 -13.28 -4.22 -4.33
C ALA A 424 -13.85 -3.37 -3.17
N VAL A 425 -13.05 -2.47 -2.58
CA VAL A 425 -13.52 -1.54 -1.54
C VAL A 425 -14.55 -0.54 -2.09
N GLY A 426 -14.41 -0.13 -3.35
CA GLY A 426 -15.37 0.78 -4.02
C GLY A 426 -16.72 0.13 -4.29
N ARG A 427 -16.81 -1.20 -4.24
CA ARG A 427 -18.01 -2.00 -4.54
C ARG A 427 -18.93 -2.14 -3.34
N PHE A 428 -19.55 -1.04 -2.92
CA PHE A 428 -20.30 -1.01 -1.67
C PHE A 428 -21.61 -1.82 -1.70
N LYS A 429 -22.22 -2.07 -2.87
CA LYS A 429 -23.44 -2.91 -2.96
C LYS A 429 -23.15 -4.39 -3.13
N MET A 430 -21.93 -4.80 -3.48
CA MET A 430 -21.59 -6.21 -3.71
C MET A 430 -21.51 -7.02 -2.42
N ARG A 431 -22.30 -8.10 -2.28
CA ARG A 431 -22.37 -8.85 -1.00
C ARG A 431 -21.05 -9.54 -0.63
N ASP A 432 -20.35 -10.10 -1.60
CA ASP A 432 -18.99 -10.64 -1.46
C ASP A 432 -18.04 -9.91 -2.43
N PRO A 433 -17.36 -8.85 -1.97
CA PRO A 433 -16.45 -8.08 -2.81
C PRO A 433 -15.20 -8.88 -3.24
N MET A 434 -14.83 -9.93 -2.49
CA MET A 434 -13.62 -10.73 -2.76
C MET A 434 -13.88 -11.87 -3.77
N MET A 435 -15.14 -12.21 -4.05
CA MET A 435 -15.50 -13.28 -4.99
C MET A 435 -15.24 -12.99 -6.48
N SER A 436 -14.76 -11.79 -6.84
CA SER A 436 -14.35 -11.49 -8.24
C SER A 436 -13.24 -12.44 -8.73
N TRP A 437 -12.42 -12.99 -7.83
CA TRP A 437 -11.38 -13.97 -8.14
C TRP A 437 -11.89 -15.39 -8.41
N SER A 438 -12.98 -15.81 -7.76
CA SER A 438 -13.49 -17.19 -7.88
C SER A 438 -14.04 -17.50 -9.29
N ARG A 439 -14.40 -16.48 -10.08
CA ARG A 439 -14.88 -16.68 -11.46
C ARG A 439 -13.76 -16.75 -12.51
N ARG A 440 -12.54 -16.26 -12.22
CA ARG A 440 -11.41 -16.39 -13.16
C ARG A 440 -10.60 -17.67 -12.98
N ALA A 441 -10.68 -18.31 -11.82
CA ALA A 441 -10.04 -19.62 -11.59
C ALA A 441 -10.89 -20.83 -12.06
N LEU A 442 -12.12 -20.61 -12.53
CA LEU A 442 -13.08 -21.67 -12.91
C LEU A 442 -13.53 -21.62 -14.39
N ALA A 443 -12.81 -20.89 -15.24
CA ALA A 443 -12.86 -21.07 -16.70
C ALA A 443 -11.40 -21.25 -17.13
N ASP A 444 -10.86 -22.47 -17.26
CA ASP A 444 -11.23 -23.45 -18.29
C ASP A 444 -10.59 -24.83 -17.96
N PRO A 445 -11.35 -25.94 -17.92
CA PRO A 445 -10.76 -27.26 -18.13
C PRO A 445 -11.55 -28.05 -19.17
N ALA A 446 -11.24 -27.89 -20.45
CA ALA A 446 -11.69 -28.78 -21.54
C ALA A 446 -10.82 -28.47 -22.79
N ILE A 447 -10.14 -29.35 -23.51
CA ILE A 447 -10.20 -30.80 -23.70
C ILE A 447 -8.83 -31.23 -24.23
N GLY A 448 -8.22 -32.24 -23.60
CA GLY A 448 -7.09 -32.97 -24.17
C GLY A 448 -7.56 -33.95 -25.23
N GLY A 449 -6.81 -34.05 -26.33
CA GLY A 449 -7.02 -35.06 -27.36
C GLY A 449 -5.80 -35.24 -28.24
N CYS A 450 -4.88 -36.12 -27.84
CA CYS A 450 -3.94 -36.73 -28.77
C CYS A 450 -3.59 -38.15 -28.28
N PRO A 451 -3.96 -39.21 -29.02
CA PRO A 451 -3.58 -40.58 -28.67
C PRO A 451 -2.34 -40.98 -29.47
N VAL A 452 -1.28 -41.44 -28.79
CA VAL A 452 -0.24 -42.24 -29.42
C VAL A 452 0.07 -43.46 -28.55
N GLY A 453 -0.37 -44.61 -29.06
CA GLY A 453 0.45 -45.81 -29.20
C GLY A 453 0.80 -46.63 -27.96
N ARG A 454 0.15 -47.78 -27.80
CA ARG A 454 0.78 -48.99 -27.28
C ARG A 454 0.72 -50.08 -28.34
N SER A 455 1.88 -50.71 -28.56
CA SER A 455 2.16 -52.06 -29.10
C SER A 455 1.42 -52.51 -30.34
#